data_AF-A0A840BJ90-F1
#
_entry.id   AF-A0A840BJ90-F1
#
_cell.length_a   1.000
_cell.length_b   1.000
_cell.length_c   1.000
_cell.angle_alpha   90.00
_cell.angle_beta   90.00
_cell.angle_gamma   90.00
#
_symmetry.space_group_name_H-M   'P 1'
#
loop_
_entity.id
_entity.type
_entity.pdbx_description
1 polymer ?
#
loop_
_entity_poly.entity_id
_entity_poly.type
_entity_poly.pdbx_seq_one_letter_code
_entity_poly.pdbx_strand_id
1 'polypeptide(L)'
;MTLTVGKLLKAFYADPLYWPADETGRAHAGERIVVNGVVQNDRATEEIIDALRDEDVVEVIGGEVWGGGIDVNDEPTFEALLDRWLRAHANTP
;
A
#
# COMPACT_ATOMS: atom_id res chain seq x y z
N MET A 1 19.35 3.32 6.90
CA MET A 1 18.77 4.45 6.14
C MET A 1 17.29 4.45 6.48
N THR A 2 16.83 5.41 7.29
CA THR A 2 15.43 5.46 7.74
C THR A 2 14.60 5.90 6.54
N LEU A 3 14.00 4.94 5.82
CA LEU A 3 13.00 5.24 4.81
C LEU A 3 11.86 5.95 5.53
N THR A 4 11.63 7.21 5.20
CA THR A 4 10.50 7.96 5.74
C THR A 4 9.24 7.35 5.13
N VAL A 5 8.38 6.79 5.99
CA VAL A 5 7.39 5.79 5.57
C VAL A 5 6.35 6.38 4.61
N GLY A 6 6.05 7.69 4.72
CA GLY A 6 5.12 8.40 3.84
C GLY A 6 5.53 8.40 2.36
N LYS A 7 6.79 8.73 2.05
CA LYS A 7 7.29 8.73 0.66
C LYS A 7 7.27 7.34 0.03
N LEU A 8 7.56 6.32 0.84
CA LEU A 8 7.57 4.93 0.41
C LEU A 8 6.16 4.45 0.07
N LEU A 9 5.18 4.73 0.95
CA LEU A 9 3.80 4.35 0.70
C LEU A 9 3.26 5.02 -0.56
N LYS A 10 3.54 6.32 -0.78
CA LYS A 10 3.15 6.99 -2.03
C LYS A 10 3.69 6.29 -3.27
N ALA A 11 4.96 5.87 -3.24
CA ALA A 11 5.58 5.16 -4.36
C ALA A 11 4.94 3.78 -4.58
N PHE A 12 4.58 3.07 -3.51
CA PHE A 12 3.91 1.79 -3.60
C PHE A 12 2.50 1.89 -4.22
N TYR A 13 1.68 2.84 -3.75
CA TYR A 13 0.32 3.06 -4.27
C TYR A 13 0.31 3.64 -5.70
N ALA A 14 1.41 4.25 -6.15
CA ALA A 14 1.55 4.76 -7.50
C ALA A 14 2.03 3.70 -8.52
N ASP A 15 2.41 2.49 -8.07
CA ASP A 15 2.92 1.43 -8.95
C ASP A 15 1.76 0.61 -9.55
N PRO A 16 1.46 0.73 -10.86
CA PRO A 16 0.30 0.10 -11.46
C PRO A 16 0.38 -1.44 -11.52
N LEU A 17 1.56 -2.04 -11.31
CA LEU A 17 1.70 -3.50 -11.23
C LEU A 17 1.18 -4.04 -9.88
N TYR A 18 1.23 -3.21 -8.85
CA TYR A 18 0.81 -3.54 -7.49
C TYR A 18 -0.53 -2.89 -7.10
N TRP A 19 -0.86 -1.75 -7.73
CA TRP A 19 -2.08 -0.94 -7.55
C TRP A 19 -2.76 -0.64 -8.90
N PRO A 20 -3.42 -1.63 -9.54
CA PRO A 20 -4.05 -1.42 -10.85
C PRO A 20 -5.32 -0.56 -10.73
N ALA A 21 -5.52 0.36 -11.67
CA ALA A 21 -6.60 1.35 -11.64
C ALA A 21 -7.97 0.87 -12.20
N ASP A 22 -8.13 -0.40 -12.60
CA ASP A 22 -9.35 -0.87 -13.27
C ASP A 22 -10.19 -1.88 -12.46
N GLU A 23 -11.52 -1.86 -12.70
CA GLU A 23 -12.53 -2.70 -12.04
C GLU A 23 -12.39 -4.21 -12.37
N THR A 24 -11.53 -4.57 -13.31
CA THR A 24 -11.20 -5.96 -13.66
C THR A 24 -9.92 -6.46 -12.98
N GLY A 25 -9.24 -5.61 -12.19
CA GLY A 25 -7.98 -5.86 -11.50
C GLY A 25 -8.11 -6.33 -10.05
N ARG A 26 -7.10 -6.03 -9.22
CA ARG A 26 -7.10 -6.33 -7.78
C ARG A 26 -7.94 -5.29 -7.03
N ALA A 27 -8.84 -5.76 -6.18
CA ALA A 27 -9.59 -4.98 -5.21
C ALA A 27 -8.86 -5.00 -3.86
N HIS A 28 -8.92 -3.87 -3.16
CA HIS A 28 -8.29 -3.68 -1.86
C HIS A 28 -9.35 -3.21 -0.87
N ALA A 29 -9.37 -3.80 0.33
CA ALA A 29 -10.40 -3.50 1.33
C ALA A 29 -9.85 -3.61 2.75
N GLY A 30 -10.55 -3.00 3.71
CA GLY A 30 -10.23 -3.14 5.13
C GLY A 30 -8.89 -2.50 5.54
N GLU A 31 -8.34 -1.62 4.70
CA GLU A 31 -7.07 -0.97 4.97
C GLU A 31 -7.20 0.01 6.13
N ARG A 32 -6.34 -0.15 7.14
CA ARG A 32 -6.32 0.73 8.30
C ARG A 32 -4.94 1.33 8.44
N ILE A 33 -4.87 2.63 8.20
CA ILE A 33 -3.62 3.38 8.23
C ILE A 33 -3.59 4.29 9.46
N VAL A 34 -2.46 4.31 10.14
CA VAL A 34 -2.14 5.25 11.22
C VAL A 34 -1.05 6.18 10.74
N VAL A 35 -1.30 7.48 10.81
CA VAL A 35 -0.36 8.52 10.40
C VAL A 35 0.02 9.33 11.63
N ASN A 36 1.31 9.35 11.98
CA ASN A 36 1.84 10.04 13.16
C ASN A 36 1.08 9.71 14.46
N GLY A 37 0.67 8.44 14.62
CA GLY A 37 -0.10 7.97 15.77
C GLY A 37 -1.61 8.23 15.69
N VAL A 38 -2.12 8.79 14.61
CA VAL A 38 -3.56 9.05 14.39
C VAL A 38 -4.15 8.05 13.40
N VAL A 39 -5.14 7.27 13.86
CA VAL A 39 -5.89 6.33 13.01
C VAL A 39 -6.71 7.10 11.98
N GLN A 40 -6.57 6.73 10.70
CA GLN A 40 -7.34 7.24 9.58
C GLN A 40 -8.35 6.17 9.17
N ASN A 41 -9.61 6.30 9.61
CA ASN A 41 -10.69 5.32 9.37
C ASN A 41 -11.89 5.90 8.60
N ASP A 42 -12.00 7.23 8.50
CA ASP A 42 -13.14 7.92 7.91
C ASP A 42 -12.87 8.46 6.49
N ARG A 43 -11.72 8.09 5.90
CA ARG A 43 -11.29 8.53 4.56
C ARG A 43 -11.01 7.32 3.68
N ALA A 44 -11.21 7.50 2.37
CA ALA A 44 -10.72 6.52 1.41
C ALA A 44 -9.19 6.43 1.50
N THR A 45 -8.63 5.23 1.33
CA THR A 45 -7.19 4.99 1.45
C THR A 45 -6.39 5.92 0.53
N GLU A 46 -6.84 6.12 -0.71
CA GLU A 46 -6.20 7.02 -1.69
C GLU A 46 -6.09 8.46 -1.17
N GLU A 47 -7.15 9.01 -0.55
CA GLU A 47 -7.13 10.36 0.01
C GLU A 47 -6.12 10.49 1.17
N ILE A 48 -5.93 9.42 1.94
CA ILE A 48 -4.93 9.38 3.01
C ILE A 48 -3.53 9.44 2.39
N ILE A 49 -3.26 8.61 1.38
CA ILE A 49 -1.96 8.53 0.71
C ILE A 49 -1.59 9.85 0.04
N ASP A 50 -2.52 10.49 -0.65
CA ASP A 50 -2.31 11.80 -1.28
C ASP A 50 -1.95 12.88 -0.25
N ALA A 51 -2.55 12.82 0.93
CA ALA A 51 -2.34 13.77 2.01
C ALA A 51 -1.06 13.53 2.84
N LEU A 52 -0.40 12.37 2.69
CA LEU A 52 0.84 12.06 3.42
C LEU A 52 1.94 13.07 3.11
N ARG A 53 2.73 13.44 4.10
CA ARG A 53 4.02 14.11 3.89
C ARG A 53 5.12 13.08 3.79
N ASP A 54 6.23 13.45 3.15
CA ASP A 54 7.35 12.53 2.96
C ASP A 54 7.93 12.08 4.31
N GLU A 55 7.94 12.96 5.31
CA GLU A 55 8.44 12.73 6.66
C GLU A 55 7.45 12.04 7.62
N ASP A 56 6.20 11.80 7.21
CA ASP A 56 5.20 11.19 8.07
C ASP A 56 5.56 9.73 8.41
N VAL A 57 5.31 9.37 9.66
CA VAL A 57 5.41 8.00 10.15
C VAL A 57 4.07 7.31 9.91
N VAL A 58 4.11 6.19 9.20
CA VAL A 58 2.90 5.45 8.82
C VAL A 58 2.99 4.02 9.32
N GLU A 59 1.89 3.54 9.88
CA GLU A 59 1.69 2.14 10.23
C GLU A 59 0.43 1.63 9.51
N VAL A 60 0.53 0.47 8.89
CA VAL A 60 -0.63 -0.21 8.30
C VAL A 60 -0.98 -1.39 9.20
N ILE A 61 -2.22 -1.39 9.70
CA ILE A 61 -2.69 -2.31 10.75
C ILE A 61 -3.58 -3.41 10.17
N GLY A 62 -3.84 -3.36 8.87
CA GLY A 62 -4.60 -4.36 8.16
C GLY A 62 -4.88 -3.90 6.74
N GLY A 63 -5.25 -4.85 5.90
CA GLY A 63 -5.60 -4.66 4.51
C GLY A 63 -5.71 -6.01 3.82
N GLU A 64 -6.84 -6.21 3.17
CA GLU A 64 -7.15 -7.41 2.40
C GLU A 64 -7.10 -7.08 0.91
N VAL A 65 -6.64 -8.04 0.12
CA VAL A 65 -6.50 -7.91 -1.34
C VAL A 65 -7.24 -9.06 -2.01
N TRP A 66 -8.14 -8.77 -2.95
CA TRP A 66 -9.05 -9.73 -3.62
C TRP A 66 -9.09 -9.44 -5.15
N GLY A 67 -9.58 -10.32 -6.05
CA GLY A 67 -9.77 -9.96 -7.48
C GLY A 67 -9.87 -11.12 -8.50
N GLY A 68 -10.46 -10.86 -9.68
CA GLY A 68 -11.01 -11.89 -10.57
C GLY A 68 -10.07 -12.48 -11.65
N GLY A 69 -9.74 -13.77 -11.54
CA GLY A 69 -8.95 -14.54 -12.51
C GLY A 69 -7.54 -14.85 -12.00
N ILE A 70 -7.45 -15.53 -10.87
CA ILE A 70 -6.28 -15.48 -9.98
C ILE A 70 -5.10 -16.31 -10.51
N ASP A 71 -3.93 -15.69 -10.68
CA ASP A 71 -2.75 -15.98 -9.84
C ASP A 71 -1.65 -14.91 -9.98
N VAL A 72 -1.16 -14.40 -8.84
CA VAL A 72 0.15 -13.74 -8.71
C VAL A 72 0.72 -13.93 -7.29
N ASN A 73 0.45 -15.08 -6.64
CA ASN A 73 0.71 -15.55 -5.27
C ASN A 73 -0.45 -15.38 -4.24
N ASP A 74 -1.69 -15.43 -4.75
CA ASP A 74 -2.96 -15.95 -4.19
C ASP A 74 -3.54 -15.58 -2.81
N GLU A 75 -2.96 -14.66 -2.06
CA GLU A 75 -3.65 -13.68 -1.17
C GLU A 75 -2.64 -13.24 -0.11
N PRO A 76 -1.73 -12.31 -0.46
CA PRO A 76 -0.95 -11.64 0.56
C PRO A 76 -1.86 -10.62 1.27
N THR A 77 -1.72 -10.55 2.60
CA THR A 77 -2.11 -9.34 3.33
C THR A 77 -1.37 -8.14 2.72
N PHE A 78 -1.89 -6.93 2.93
CA PHE A 78 -1.22 -5.70 2.48
C PHE A 78 0.29 -5.70 2.78
N GLU A 79 0.70 -6.17 3.97
CA GLU A 79 2.09 -6.23 4.40
C GLU A 79 2.95 -7.16 3.53
N ALA A 80 2.42 -8.33 3.16
CA ALA A 80 3.12 -9.26 2.28
C ALA A 80 3.24 -8.72 0.85
N LEU A 81 2.25 -7.96 0.39
CA LEU A 81 2.32 -7.29 -0.92
C LEU A 81 3.36 -6.15 -0.90
N LEU A 82 3.41 -5.36 0.18
CA LEU A 82 4.40 -4.32 0.40
C LEU A 82 5.83 -4.88 0.49
N ASP A 83 6.05 -5.96 1.24
CA ASP A 83 7.38 -6.62 1.33
C ASP A 83 7.87 -7.08 -0.04
N ARG A 84 6.97 -7.65 -0.86
CA ARG A 84 7.32 -8.04 -2.23
C ARG A 84 7.72 -6.84 -3.09
N TRP A 85 6.97 -5.75 -3.01
CA TRP A 85 7.31 -4.52 -3.73
C TRP A 85 8.67 -3.98 -3.29
N LEU A 86 8.94 -3.94 -1.99
CA LEU A 86 10.22 -3.53 -1.42
C LEU A 86 11.37 -4.39 -1.95
N ARG A 87 11.23 -5.72 -2.01
CA ARG A 87 12.26 -6.61 -2.55
C ARG A 87 12.54 -6.41 -4.04
N ALA A 88 11.49 -6.14 -4.82
CA ALA A 88 11.63 -5.86 -6.24
C ALA A 88 12.40 -4.54 -6.47
N HIS A 89 12.14 -3.53 -5.66
CA HIS A 89 12.73 -2.19 -5.81
C HIS A 89 14.06 -2.01 -5.05
N ALA A 90 14.37 -2.85 -4.05
CA ALA A 90 15.65 -2.83 -3.34
C ALA A 90 16.85 -3.26 -4.20
N ASN A 91 16.61 -3.91 -5.35
CA ASN A 91 17.64 -4.39 -6.28
C ASN A 91 17.70 -3.61 -7.59
N THR A 92 17.05 -2.45 -7.68
CA THR A 92 17.15 -1.60 -8.87
C THR A 92 18.39 -0.69 -8.70
N PRO A 93 19.46 -0.86 -9.50
CA PRO A 93 20.66 -0.04 -9.38
C PRO A 93 20.42 1.44 -9.68
#